data_AF-A0A9N7NZM9-F1
#
_entry.id   AF-A0A9N7NZM9-F1
#
_cell.length_a   1.000
_cell.length_b   1.000
_cell.length_c   1.000
_cell.angle_alpha   90.00
_cell.angle_beta   90.00
_cell.angle_gamma   90.00
#
_symmetry.space_group_name_H-M   'P 1'
#
loop_
_entity.id
_entity.type
_entity.pdbx_description
1 polymer ?
#
loop_
_entity_poly.entity_id
_entity_poly.type
_entity_poly.pdbx_seq_one_letter_code
_entity_poly.pdbx_strand_id
1 'polypeptide(L)'
;MKTLDKWQEKAYRMDNDLFIRVLMQGTGPNGPVLAIYNGIFLGKRHRLISIMEKSLHELKLNWSTECSEMTWIESMVYIGGYVNATPVDLLERKPAFLNNFKAKSDYTRGLIQTEGLKVLRDLHRGDFSLLTIMNPLGGKVDEVMEYETAYVHRGATYMIQYVVTTQDTSQKTTAKNHEFMTKVYDTMASHIPTLDGIRESYVNYKDLDLGLTDLCPSNCSCPDSWGHAYYKRNFDRLVRVKTRVDPYSFFLFEQSIPLSHKQGECLKFS
;
A
#
# COMPACT_ATOMS: atom_id res chain seq x y z
N MET A 1 17.78 -0.50 10.50
CA MET A 1 17.04 -1.77 10.66
C MET A 1 16.39 -1.85 12.03
N LYS A 2 17.11 -1.83 13.16
CA LYS A 2 16.52 -1.84 14.52
C LYS A 2 15.28 -0.94 14.71
N THR A 3 15.33 0.33 14.28
CA THR A 3 14.19 1.25 14.38
C THR A 3 13.00 0.84 13.51
N LEU A 4 13.23 0.27 12.32
CA LEU A 4 12.18 -0.21 11.43
C LEU A 4 11.51 -1.48 11.99
N ASP A 5 12.30 -2.41 12.54
CA ASP A 5 11.77 -3.58 13.27
C ASP A 5 10.86 -3.13 14.41
N LYS A 6 11.30 -2.15 15.21
CA LYS A 6 10.51 -1.59 16.32
C LYS A 6 9.27 -0.84 15.86
N TRP A 7 9.33 -0.16 14.73
CA TRP A 7 8.15 0.47 14.13
C TRP A 7 7.13 -0.58 13.70
N GLN A 8 7.54 -1.66 13.02
CA GLN A 8 6.62 -2.74 12.62
C GLN A 8 5.91 -3.37 13.83
N GLU A 9 6.65 -3.61 14.92
CA GLU A 9 6.11 -4.20 16.15
C GLU A 9 5.04 -3.34 16.82
N LYS A 10 5.12 -2.01 16.69
CA LYS A 10 4.41 -1.10 17.58
C LYS A 10 3.43 -0.19 16.86
N ALA A 11 3.75 0.33 15.68
CA ALA A 11 3.04 1.45 15.04
C ALA A 11 1.53 1.22 14.91
N TYR A 12 1.11 0.02 14.54
CA TYR A 12 -0.30 -0.37 14.36
C TYR A 12 -1.09 -0.57 15.67
N ARG A 13 -0.42 -0.51 16.83
CA ARG A 13 -1.02 -0.63 18.17
C ARG A 13 -0.76 0.61 19.04
N MET A 14 -0.20 1.66 18.46
CA MET A 14 0.01 2.92 19.15
C MET A 14 -1.32 3.63 19.38
N ASP A 15 -1.25 4.76 20.11
CA ASP A 15 -2.40 5.62 20.37
C ASP A 15 -3.15 5.95 19.07
N ASN A 16 -4.48 5.85 19.08
CA ASN A 16 -5.32 6.09 17.90
C ASN A 16 -5.19 7.50 17.33
N ASP A 17 -4.69 8.46 18.12
CA ASP A 17 -4.41 9.83 17.67
C ASP A 17 -3.08 9.96 16.92
N LEU A 18 -2.26 8.90 16.86
CA LEU A 18 -0.91 8.92 16.27
C LEU A 18 -0.83 8.08 14.99
N PHE A 19 -0.50 8.73 13.89
CA PHE A 19 -0.14 8.10 12.63
C PHE A 19 1.34 8.35 12.32
N ILE A 20 2.12 7.30 12.05
CA ILE A 20 3.52 7.42 11.61
C ILE A 20 3.75 6.40 10.49
N ARG A 21 3.94 6.89 9.26
CA ARG A 21 4.38 6.08 8.11
C ARG A 21 5.89 6.06 7.97
N VAL A 22 6.39 5.08 7.24
CA VAL A 22 7.80 5.01 6.82
C VAL A 22 7.87 5.20 5.30
N LEU A 23 8.73 6.12 4.87
CA LEU A 23 9.15 6.28 3.47
C LEU A 23 10.57 5.77 3.35
N MET A 24 10.77 4.70 2.60
CA MET A 24 12.06 4.08 2.38
C MET A 24 12.53 4.34 0.94
N GLN A 25 13.74 4.86 0.80
CA GLN A 25 14.31 5.25 -0.50
C GLN A 25 15.84 5.16 -0.50
N GLY A 26 16.44 4.82 -1.65
CA GLY A 26 17.90 4.88 -1.84
C GLY A 26 18.36 6.28 -2.21
N THR A 27 19.57 6.67 -1.83
CA THR A 27 20.17 7.97 -2.25
C THR A 27 20.98 7.87 -3.55
N GLY A 28 20.80 6.78 -4.31
CA GLY A 28 21.54 6.47 -5.54
C GLY A 28 22.20 5.08 -5.51
N PRO A 29 22.84 4.66 -6.62
CA PRO A 29 23.45 3.35 -6.75
C PRO A 29 24.49 3.11 -5.66
N ASN A 30 24.36 1.99 -4.93
CA ASN A 30 25.21 1.63 -3.78
C ASN A 30 25.24 2.66 -2.64
N GLY A 31 24.36 3.66 -2.65
CA GLY A 31 24.23 4.65 -1.61
C GLY A 31 23.57 4.12 -0.33
N PRO A 32 23.55 4.93 0.75
CA PRO A 32 22.72 4.63 1.90
C PRO A 32 21.24 4.56 1.51
N VAL A 33 20.53 3.67 2.20
CA VAL A 33 19.07 3.58 2.12
C VAL A 33 18.50 4.26 3.34
N LEU A 34 17.66 5.27 3.11
CA LEU A 34 17.02 6.05 4.15
C LEU A 34 15.67 5.43 4.49
N ALA A 35 15.32 5.45 5.78
CA ALA A 35 13.98 5.20 6.28
C ALA A 35 13.52 6.49 6.98
N ILE A 36 12.63 7.21 6.34
CA ILE A 36 12.11 8.50 6.80
C ILE A 36 10.79 8.25 7.50
N TYR A 37 10.69 8.63 8.76
CA TYR A 37 9.49 8.49 9.57
C TYR A 37 8.73 9.82 9.53
N ASN A 38 7.51 9.78 9.02
CA ASN A 38 6.68 10.97 8.85
C ASN A 38 5.30 10.69 9.43
N GLY A 39 4.79 11.62 10.25
CA GLY A 39 3.58 11.35 11.02
C GLY A 39 2.80 12.59 11.39
N ILE A 40 1.56 12.34 11.82
CA ILE A 40 0.63 13.34 12.36
C ILE A 40 0.15 12.81 13.71
N PHE A 41 0.07 13.72 14.68
CA PHE A 41 -0.52 13.46 15.98
C PHE A 41 -1.67 14.41 16.24
N LEU A 42 -2.85 13.88 16.52
CA LEU A 42 -4.04 14.65 16.85
C LEU A 42 -4.02 15.04 18.34
N GLY A 43 -3.13 15.97 18.69
CA GLY A 43 -3.01 16.44 20.06
C GLY A 43 -1.85 17.39 20.26
N LYS A 44 -1.54 17.66 21.53
CA LYS A 44 -0.45 18.55 21.94
C LYS A 44 0.88 17.82 22.01
N ARG A 45 1.97 18.54 21.74
CA ARG A 45 3.35 18.05 21.70
C ARG A 45 3.76 17.29 22.96
N HIS A 46 3.38 17.74 24.15
CA HIS A 46 3.75 17.05 25.40
C HIS A 46 3.19 15.61 25.47
N ARG A 47 1.97 15.38 24.98
CA ARG A 47 1.38 14.02 24.93
C ARG A 47 2.08 13.18 23.88
N LEU A 48 2.43 13.76 22.73
CA LEU A 48 3.23 13.07 21.71
C LEU A 48 4.59 12.61 22.26
N ILE A 49 5.30 13.49 22.97
CA ILE A 49 6.59 13.17 23.60
C ILE A 49 6.44 11.95 24.51
N SER A 50 5.45 11.98 25.41
CA SER A 50 5.19 10.87 26.34
C SER A 50 4.90 9.55 25.63
N ILE A 51 4.09 9.57 24.56
CA ILE A 51 3.76 8.39 23.75
C ILE A 51 5.03 7.85 23.08
N MET A 52 5.84 8.72 22.46
CA MET A 52 7.01 8.31 21.70
C MET A 52 8.16 7.83 22.59
N GLU A 53 8.40 8.44 23.74
CA GLU A 53 9.41 7.98 24.69
C GLU A 53 9.05 6.59 25.25
N LYS A 54 7.76 6.34 25.51
CA LYS A 54 7.28 5.03 25.98
C LYS A 54 7.31 3.98 24.88
N SER A 55 6.87 4.34 23.68
CA SER A 55 6.54 3.37 22.63
C SER A 55 7.57 3.30 21.52
N LEU A 56 8.25 4.37 21.09
CA LEU A 56 9.17 4.32 19.95
C LEU A 56 10.40 5.25 20.13
N HIS A 57 11.05 5.15 21.30
CA HIS A 57 12.22 5.97 21.65
C HIS A 57 13.44 5.73 20.75
N GLU A 58 13.47 4.61 20.01
CA GLU A 58 14.53 4.28 19.07
C GLU A 58 14.67 5.30 17.92
N LEU A 59 13.65 6.14 17.69
CA LEU A 59 13.71 7.24 16.73
C LEU A 59 14.56 8.43 17.20
N LYS A 60 14.75 8.60 18.51
CA LYS A 60 15.56 9.68 19.11
C LYS A 60 15.24 11.07 18.53
N LEU A 61 13.95 11.40 18.43
CA LEU A 61 13.49 12.65 17.83
C LEU A 61 14.06 13.86 18.57
N ASN A 62 14.61 14.81 17.82
CA ASN A 62 14.89 16.14 18.31
C ASN A 62 13.60 16.96 18.27
N TRP A 63 12.90 16.97 19.40
CA TRP A 63 11.61 17.63 19.53
C TRP A 63 11.60 19.10 19.10
N SER A 64 12.70 19.85 19.26
CA SER A 64 12.73 21.28 18.89
C SER A 64 12.71 21.52 17.38
N THR A 65 13.21 20.58 16.58
CA THR A 65 13.34 20.72 15.13
C THR A 65 12.45 19.76 14.33
N GLU A 66 12.07 18.62 14.93
CA GLU A 66 11.34 17.53 14.25
C GLU A 66 9.88 17.43 14.70
N CYS A 67 9.41 18.33 15.58
CA CYS A 67 8.01 18.42 15.98
C CYS A 67 7.52 19.87 15.89
N SER A 68 6.56 20.09 15.00
CA SER A 68 5.89 21.39 14.80
C SER A 68 4.41 21.25 15.11
N GLU A 69 3.88 22.14 15.96
CA GLU A 69 2.43 22.24 16.18
C GLU A 69 1.81 23.15 15.12
N MET A 70 0.72 22.69 14.51
CA MET A 70 0.00 23.41 13.46
C MET A 70 -1.47 22.98 13.46
N THR A 71 -2.31 23.68 12.71
CA THR A 71 -3.70 23.26 12.50
C THR A 71 -3.77 21.98 11.68
N TRP A 72 -4.91 21.29 11.74
CA TRP A 72 -5.12 20.06 10.96
C TRP A 72 -4.91 20.29 9.46
N ILE A 73 -5.42 21.40 8.90
CA ILE A 73 -5.31 21.66 7.46
C ILE A 73 -3.87 21.98 7.04
N GLU A 74 -3.09 22.68 7.86
CA GLU A 74 -1.66 22.88 7.61
C GLU A 74 -0.90 21.54 7.64
N SER A 75 -1.28 20.63 8.53
CA SER A 75 -0.69 19.28 8.56
C SER A 75 -1.00 18.47 7.29
N MET A 76 -2.13 18.71 6.63
CA MET A 76 -2.47 18.09 5.34
C MET A 76 -1.55 18.60 4.22
N VAL A 77 -1.22 19.89 4.22
CA VAL A 77 -0.24 20.48 3.29
C VAL A 77 1.14 19.84 3.51
N TYR A 78 1.57 19.72 4.77
CA TYR A 78 2.84 19.11 5.16
C TYR A 78 2.94 17.62 4.76
N ILE A 79 1.98 16.78 5.16
CA ILE A 79 2.04 15.34 4.86
C ILE A 79 1.78 15.03 3.37
N GLY A 80 1.08 15.93 2.67
CA GLY A 80 0.86 15.87 1.23
C GLY A 80 2.12 16.17 0.41
N GLY A 81 3.19 16.66 1.04
CA GLY A 81 4.46 16.96 0.36
C GLY A 81 4.42 18.23 -0.49
N TYR A 82 3.49 19.14 -0.21
CA TYR A 82 3.44 20.44 -0.89
C TYR A 82 4.55 21.35 -0.35
N VAL A 83 5.44 21.80 -1.23
CA VAL A 83 6.58 22.67 -0.88
C VAL A 83 6.14 24.13 -0.97
N ASN A 84 6.42 24.91 0.08
CA ASN A 84 6.11 26.35 0.17
C ASN A 84 4.63 26.69 -0.11
N ALA A 85 3.71 25.78 0.21
CA ALA A 85 2.28 25.96 0.03
C ALA A 85 1.58 26.28 1.35
N THR A 86 0.39 26.85 1.23
CA THR A 86 -0.56 27.16 2.29
C THR A 86 -1.85 26.37 2.07
N PRO A 87 -2.73 26.27 3.08
CA PRO A 87 -4.04 25.63 2.93
C PRO A 87 -4.89 26.15 1.75
N VAL A 88 -4.77 27.43 1.40
CA VAL A 88 -5.56 28.03 0.30
C VAL A 88 -5.16 27.46 -1.05
N ASP A 89 -3.89 27.11 -1.25
CA ASP A 89 -3.37 26.59 -2.52
C ASP A 89 -3.98 25.22 -2.87
N LEU A 90 -4.50 24.49 -1.89
CA LEU A 90 -5.23 23.24 -2.12
C LEU A 90 -6.52 23.44 -2.95
N LEU A 91 -7.09 24.65 -2.95
CA LEU A 91 -8.26 24.98 -3.76
C LEU A 91 -7.96 24.99 -5.26
N GLU A 92 -6.68 25.09 -5.67
CA GLU A 92 -6.29 24.98 -7.07
C GLU A 92 -6.46 23.56 -7.64
N ARG A 93 -6.62 22.54 -6.77
CA ARG A 93 -6.80 21.13 -7.15
C ARG A 93 -5.68 20.59 -8.05
N LYS A 94 -4.46 21.09 -7.84
CA LYS A 94 -3.26 20.58 -8.52
C LYS A 94 -2.51 19.59 -7.61
N PRO A 95 -2.01 18.49 -8.17
CA PRO A 95 -1.15 17.58 -7.42
C PRO A 95 0.17 18.27 -7.08
N ALA A 96 0.77 17.91 -5.94
CA ALA A 96 2.06 18.45 -5.51
C ALA A 96 3.19 18.15 -6.50
N PHE A 97 3.10 17.02 -7.21
CA PHE A 97 4.06 16.60 -8.23
C PHE A 97 3.39 15.69 -9.26
N LEU A 98 3.99 15.62 -10.44
CA LEU A 98 3.62 14.69 -11.51
C LEU A 98 4.86 13.85 -11.85
N ASN A 99 4.68 12.53 -11.88
CA ASN A 99 5.72 11.57 -12.25
C ASN A 99 5.11 10.40 -13.00
N ASN A 100 5.88 9.80 -13.90
CA ASN A 100 5.53 8.52 -14.49
C ASN A 100 5.99 7.42 -13.53
N PHE A 101 5.13 6.45 -13.26
CA PHE A 101 5.44 5.41 -12.30
C PHE A 101 4.79 4.08 -12.63
N LYS A 102 5.37 3.01 -12.07
CA LYS A 102 4.72 1.71 -11.89
C LYS A 102 4.67 1.43 -10.39
N ALA A 103 3.51 0.99 -9.91
CA ALA A 103 3.29 0.70 -8.50
C ALA A 103 2.68 -0.67 -8.28
N LYS A 104 2.94 -1.23 -7.09
CA LYS A 104 2.35 -2.47 -6.56
C LYS A 104 2.15 -2.32 -5.06
N SER A 105 1.35 -3.19 -4.46
CA SER A 105 1.06 -3.12 -3.02
C SER A 105 0.91 -4.48 -2.37
N ASP A 106 1.28 -4.53 -1.10
CA ASP A 106 1.14 -5.68 -0.21
C ASP A 106 0.46 -5.26 1.10
N TYR A 107 -0.11 -6.22 1.81
CA TYR A 107 -0.44 -6.09 3.23
C TYR A 107 0.31 -7.12 4.04
N THR A 108 0.69 -6.74 5.27
CA THR A 108 1.35 -7.65 6.19
C THR A 108 0.39 -8.11 7.28
N ARG A 109 0.31 -9.44 7.48
CA ARG A 109 -0.41 -10.09 8.58
C ARG A 109 0.58 -10.58 9.64
N GLY A 110 1.47 -9.69 10.06
CA GLY A 110 2.61 -10.00 10.93
C GLY A 110 3.75 -9.02 10.74
N LEU A 111 4.96 -9.43 11.10
CA LEU A 111 6.19 -8.65 10.95
C LEU A 111 7.07 -9.28 9.87
N ILE A 112 7.63 -8.47 8.96
CA ILE A 112 8.64 -8.95 8.02
C ILE A 112 9.90 -9.26 8.83
N GLN A 113 10.41 -10.49 8.71
CA GLN A 113 11.63 -10.88 9.40
C GLN A 113 12.82 -10.03 8.95
N THR A 114 13.83 -9.90 9.82
CA THR A 114 15.03 -9.09 9.54
C THR A 114 15.67 -9.42 8.19
N GLU A 115 15.65 -10.68 7.75
CA GLU A 115 16.16 -11.06 6.43
C GLU A 115 15.37 -10.43 5.28
N GLY A 116 14.03 -10.46 5.34
CA GLY A 116 13.18 -9.78 4.36
C GLY A 116 13.38 -8.26 4.35
N LEU A 117 13.67 -7.64 5.49
CA LEU A 117 14.00 -6.21 5.56
C LEU A 117 15.36 -5.88 4.92
N LYS A 118 16.35 -6.78 5.05
CA LYS A 118 17.63 -6.64 4.34
C LYS A 118 17.44 -6.78 2.83
N VAL A 119 16.65 -7.76 2.40
CA VAL A 119 16.29 -7.95 0.98
C VAL A 119 15.62 -6.69 0.43
N LEU A 120 14.61 -6.15 1.14
CA LEU A 120 13.96 -4.89 0.77
C LEU A 120 14.98 -3.74 0.69
N ARG A 121 15.89 -3.63 1.66
CA ARG A 121 16.95 -2.61 1.63
C ARG A 121 17.86 -2.77 0.42
N ASP A 122 18.26 -3.98 0.09
CA ASP A 122 19.20 -4.20 -1.01
C ASP A 122 18.54 -3.94 -2.38
N LEU A 123 17.22 -4.13 -2.50
CA LEU A 123 16.43 -3.67 -3.67
C LEU A 123 16.50 -2.14 -3.87
N HIS A 124 16.63 -1.34 -2.81
CA HIS A 124 16.75 0.12 -2.90
C HIS A 124 18.16 0.61 -3.26
N ARG A 125 19.17 -0.27 -3.30
CA ARG A 125 20.56 0.09 -3.63
C ARG A 125 20.88 0.04 -5.12
N GLY A 126 19.92 -0.39 -5.94
CA GLY A 126 20.07 -0.48 -7.39
C GLY A 126 19.98 0.86 -8.11
N ASP A 127 19.94 0.78 -9.44
CA ASP A 127 19.91 1.96 -10.33
C ASP A 127 18.51 2.57 -10.51
N PHE A 128 17.50 2.02 -9.85
CA PHE A 128 16.11 2.42 -10.01
C PHE A 128 15.65 3.32 -8.85
N SER A 129 14.83 4.33 -9.18
CA SER A 129 14.19 5.19 -8.18
C SER A 129 13.00 4.48 -7.54
N LEU A 130 13.30 3.57 -6.60
CA LEU A 130 12.32 2.86 -5.78
C LEU A 130 11.98 3.66 -4.53
N LEU A 131 10.69 3.93 -4.34
CA LEU A 131 10.10 4.40 -3.10
C LEU A 131 9.23 3.30 -2.52
N THR A 132 9.46 2.96 -1.26
CA THR A 132 8.57 2.07 -0.49
C THR A 132 7.89 2.84 0.62
N ILE A 133 6.55 2.82 0.65
CA ILE A 133 5.72 3.51 1.64
C ILE A 133 5.05 2.46 2.52
N MET A 134 5.25 2.54 3.84
CA MET A 134 4.64 1.63 4.80
C MET A 134 3.70 2.41 5.72
N ASN A 135 2.40 2.11 5.66
CA ASN A 135 1.36 2.80 6.42
C ASN A 135 0.78 1.87 7.48
N PRO A 136 0.84 2.20 8.78
CA PRO A 136 0.22 1.38 9.82
C PRO A 136 -1.30 1.44 9.66
N LEU A 137 -1.98 0.30 9.86
CA LEU A 137 -3.43 0.24 9.79
C LEU A 137 -3.99 0.31 11.21
N GLY A 138 -4.23 -0.84 11.87
CA GLY A 138 -4.61 -0.88 13.29
C GLY A 138 -5.75 0.08 13.69
N GLY A 139 -5.83 0.42 14.98
CA GLY A 139 -6.75 1.42 15.52
C GLY A 139 -8.18 1.30 14.97
N LYS A 140 -8.74 2.41 14.48
CA LYS A 140 -10.09 2.45 13.89
C LYS A 140 -10.27 1.59 12.64
N VAL A 141 -9.19 1.29 11.90
CA VAL A 141 -9.28 0.39 10.75
C VAL A 141 -9.61 -1.04 11.21
N ASP A 142 -9.11 -1.46 12.37
CA ASP A 142 -9.28 -2.81 12.92
C ASP A 142 -10.60 -3.01 13.69
N GLU A 143 -11.25 -1.92 14.11
CA GLU A 143 -12.57 -1.98 14.77
C GLU A 143 -13.71 -2.37 13.81
N VAL A 144 -13.52 -2.19 12.50
CA VAL A 144 -14.52 -2.52 11.47
C VAL A 144 -14.30 -3.95 10.99
N MET A 145 -15.35 -4.77 10.95
CA MET A 145 -15.23 -6.16 10.50
C MET A 145 -14.96 -6.22 9.00
N GLU A 146 -14.14 -7.18 8.57
CA GLU A 146 -13.74 -7.33 7.15
C GLU A 146 -14.91 -7.43 6.16
N TYR A 147 -16.08 -7.90 6.59
CA TYR A 147 -17.26 -8.09 5.73
C TYR A 147 -18.21 -6.88 5.68
N GLU A 148 -17.97 -5.83 6.48
CA GLU A 148 -18.85 -4.67 6.57
C GLU A 148 -18.80 -3.81 5.30
N THR A 149 -17.62 -3.70 4.66
CA THR A 149 -17.44 -2.97 3.41
C THR A 149 -16.66 -3.81 2.39
N ALA A 150 -16.55 -3.33 1.14
CA ALA A 150 -15.72 -4.00 0.14
C ALA A 150 -14.23 -4.05 0.54
N TYR A 151 -13.77 -3.11 1.36
CA TYR A 151 -12.38 -3.07 1.84
C TYR A 151 -12.17 -4.07 2.97
N VAL A 152 -11.39 -5.13 2.69
CA VAL A 152 -11.24 -6.31 3.54
C VAL A 152 -9.99 -6.34 4.40
N HIS A 153 -9.04 -5.44 4.19
CA HIS A 153 -7.71 -5.52 4.82
C HIS A 153 -7.70 -4.97 6.26
N ARG A 154 -8.71 -5.38 7.05
CA ARG A 154 -8.85 -5.12 8.49
C ARG A 154 -7.94 -6.09 9.24
N GLY A 155 -7.35 -5.72 10.36
CA GLY A 155 -6.41 -6.58 11.10
C GLY A 155 -5.06 -6.83 10.43
N ALA A 156 -4.72 -6.10 9.36
CA ALA A 156 -3.35 -6.06 8.85
C ALA A 156 -2.49 -5.13 9.72
N THR A 157 -1.21 -5.47 9.88
CA THR A 157 -0.24 -4.66 10.63
C THR A 157 -0.02 -3.33 9.90
N TYR A 158 0.34 -3.40 8.62
CA TYR A 158 0.53 -2.24 7.77
C TYR A 158 0.38 -2.62 6.30
N MET A 159 0.03 -1.63 5.48
CA MET A 159 0.07 -1.69 4.03
C MET A 159 1.46 -1.26 3.54
N ILE A 160 1.95 -1.89 2.47
CA ILE A 160 3.15 -1.50 1.75
C ILE A 160 2.74 -1.06 0.34
N GLN A 161 3.27 0.07 -0.11
CA GLN A 161 3.24 0.49 -1.51
C GLN A 161 4.67 0.56 -2.04
N TYR A 162 4.93 -0.12 -3.15
CA TYR A 162 6.17 0.00 -3.91
C TYR A 162 5.90 0.88 -5.11
N VAL A 163 6.74 1.88 -5.36
CA VAL A 163 6.61 2.80 -6.49
C VAL A 163 7.97 3.00 -7.13
N VAL A 164 8.08 2.65 -8.42
CA VAL A 164 9.25 2.99 -9.22
C VAL A 164 8.87 4.17 -10.10
N THR A 165 9.62 5.26 -9.97
CA THR A 165 9.33 6.52 -10.68
C THR A 165 10.38 6.83 -11.73
N THR A 166 9.98 7.54 -12.79
CA THR A 166 10.89 8.00 -13.85
C THR A 166 10.39 9.30 -14.48
N GLN A 167 11.34 10.12 -14.93
CA GLN A 167 11.08 11.24 -15.84
C GLN A 167 11.21 10.83 -17.32
N ASP A 168 12.02 9.81 -17.61
CA ASP A 168 12.18 9.26 -18.96
C ASP A 168 11.04 8.28 -19.27
N THR A 169 10.21 8.64 -20.24
CA THR A 169 9.06 7.89 -20.73
C THR A 169 9.36 7.09 -22.00
N SER A 170 10.63 6.92 -22.36
CA SER A 170 11.00 6.03 -23.46
C SER A 170 10.48 4.63 -23.21
N GLN A 171 10.11 3.92 -24.28
CA GLN A 171 9.61 2.54 -24.19
C GLN A 171 10.62 1.62 -23.48
N LYS A 172 11.92 1.85 -23.73
CA LYS A 172 13.02 1.12 -23.10
C LYS A 172 13.04 1.31 -21.58
N THR A 173 12.97 2.56 -21.10
CA THR A 173 12.99 2.84 -19.65
C THR A 173 11.71 2.37 -18.99
N THR A 174 10.56 2.52 -19.66
CA THR A 174 9.28 1.99 -19.19
C THR A 174 9.32 0.47 -19.00
N ALA A 175 9.82 -0.28 -19.98
CA ALA A 175 9.96 -1.72 -19.90
C ALA A 175 10.88 -2.16 -18.74
N LYS A 176 12.02 -1.49 -18.56
CA LYS A 176 12.95 -1.75 -17.46
C LYS A 176 12.33 -1.49 -16.08
N ASN A 177 11.58 -0.40 -15.94
CA ASN A 177 10.90 -0.06 -14.68
C ASN A 177 9.82 -1.09 -14.34
N HIS A 178 9.08 -1.56 -15.34
CA HIS A 178 8.12 -2.66 -15.17
C HIS A 178 8.82 -3.95 -14.73
N GLU A 179 9.87 -4.38 -15.44
CA GLU A 179 10.65 -5.58 -15.09
C GLU A 179 11.21 -5.49 -13.68
N PHE A 180 11.77 -4.33 -13.31
CA PHE A 180 12.29 -4.11 -11.97
C PHE A 180 11.20 -4.12 -10.91
N MET A 181 10.02 -3.52 -11.15
CA MET A 181 8.92 -3.59 -10.20
C MET A 181 8.39 -5.02 -10.02
N THR A 182 8.30 -5.80 -11.10
CA THR A 182 7.97 -7.23 -11.02
C THR A 182 9.00 -7.96 -10.16
N LYS A 183 10.31 -7.73 -10.39
CA LYS A 183 11.37 -8.29 -9.55
C LYS A 183 11.22 -7.90 -8.07
N VAL A 184 10.95 -6.63 -7.75
CA VAL A 184 10.74 -6.17 -6.37
C VAL A 184 9.60 -6.94 -5.71
N TYR A 185 8.46 -7.02 -6.40
CA TYR A 185 7.27 -7.68 -5.88
C TYR A 185 7.47 -9.18 -5.73
N ASP A 186 8.03 -9.87 -6.72
CA ASP A 186 8.27 -11.31 -6.65
C ASP A 186 9.31 -11.67 -5.58
N THR A 187 10.37 -10.87 -5.46
CA THR A 187 11.39 -11.06 -4.43
C THR A 187 10.80 -10.90 -3.03
N MET A 188 9.89 -9.94 -2.83
CA MET A 188 9.26 -9.74 -1.52
C MET A 188 8.21 -10.80 -1.19
N ALA A 189 7.69 -11.56 -2.16
CA ALA A 189 6.57 -12.50 -1.97
C ALA A 189 6.76 -13.46 -0.78
N SER A 190 7.95 -14.07 -0.67
CA SER A 190 8.29 -15.03 0.39
C SER A 190 8.57 -14.39 1.76
N HIS A 191 8.65 -13.05 1.80
CA HIS A 191 8.95 -12.28 3.00
C HIS A 191 7.73 -11.54 3.56
N ILE A 192 6.62 -11.48 2.83
CA ILE A 192 5.37 -10.87 3.30
C ILE A 192 4.59 -11.90 4.13
N PRO A 193 4.39 -11.67 5.44
CA PRO A 193 3.58 -12.57 6.25
C PRO A 193 2.11 -12.48 5.82
N THR A 194 1.51 -13.63 5.52
CA THR A 194 0.08 -13.78 5.18
C THR A 194 -0.58 -14.69 6.21
N LEU A 195 -1.91 -14.58 6.36
CA LEU A 195 -2.65 -15.42 7.32
C LEU A 195 -3.13 -16.74 6.69
N ASP A 196 -3.56 -16.67 5.45
CA ASP A 196 -4.25 -17.73 4.69
C ASP A 196 -3.50 -18.10 3.39
N GLY A 197 -2.25 -17.62 3.24
CA GLY A 197 -1.46 -17.80 2.03
C GLY A 197 -1.83 -16.87 0.89
N ILE A 198 -2.86 -16.02 1.04
CA ILE A 198 -3.30 -15.09 0.00
C ILE A 198 -2.46 -13.81 0.07
N ARG A 199 -1.87 -13.43 -1.06
CA ARG A 199 -1.17 -12.16 -1.21
C ARG A 199 -2.18 -11.04 -1.47
N GLU A 200 -2.30 -10.13 -0.52
CA GLU A 200 -3.32 -9.08 -0.51
C GLU A 200 -2.81 -7.80 -1.21
N SER A 201 -3.66 -7.12 -1.98
CA SER A 201 -3.34 -5.87 -2.67
C SER A 201 -4.48 -4.86 -2.52
N TYR A 202 -4.23 -3.56 -2.74
CA TYR A 202 -5.25 -2.53 -2.61
C TYR A 202 -5.80 -2.09 -3.97
N VAL A 203 -7.13 -2.15 -4.16
CA VAL A 203 -7.78 -1.81 -5.45
C VAL A 203 -7.45 -0.40 -5.96
N ASN A 204 -7.28 0.59 -5.08
CA ASN A 204 -6.93 1.96 -5.49
C ASN A 204 -5.47 2.10 -5.94
N TYR A 205 -4.65 1.06 -5.74
CA TYR A 205 -3.36 0.88 -6.38
C TYR A 205 -3.51 -0.18 -7.49
N LYS A 206 -4.33 0.16 -8.48
CA LYS A 206 -4.69 -0.72 -9.60
C LYS A 206 -3.44 -1.31 -10.26
N ASP A 207 -3.40 -2.64 -10.35
CA ASP A 207 -2.27 -3.39 -10.86
C ASP A 207 -2.76 -4.48 -11.80
N LEU A 208 -2.64 -4.21 -13.09
CA LEU A 208 -3.06 -5.12 -14.16
C LEU A 208 -2.25 -6.42 -14.20
N ASP A 209 -1.07 -6.46 -13.59
CA ASP A 209 -0.25 -7.67 -13.54
C ASP A 209 -0.82 -8.73 -12.59
N LEU A 210 -1.78 -8.37 -11.72
CA LEU A 210 -2.55 -9.33 -10.92
C LEU A 210 -3.53 -10.15 -11.77
N GLY A 211 -3.72 -9.79 -13.04
CA GLY A 211 -4.60 -10.46 -13.98
C GLY A 211 -5.70 -9.54 -14.52
N LEU A 212 -6.32 -9.97 -15.61
CA LEU A 212 -7.39 -9.24 -16.31
C LEU A 212 -8.68 -10.08 -16.31
N THR A 213 -9.82 -9.39 -16.39
CA THR A 213 -11.16 -10.00 -16.39
C THR A 213 -11.39 -10.87 -17.64
N ASP A 214 -10.88 -10.43 -18.80
CA ASP A 214 -11.11 -11.09 -20.10
C ASP A 214 -10.29 -12.38 -20.30
N LEU A 215 -9.35 -12.67 -19.40
CA LEU A 215 -8.55 -13.90 -19.42
C LEU A 215 -9.21 -15.05 -18.64
N CYS A 216 -10.38 -14.81 -18.03
CA CYS A 216 -11.19 -15.87 -17.48
C CYS A 216 -11.91 -16.60 -18.63
N PRO A 217 -11.60 -17.89 -18.91
CA PRO A 217 -12.41 -18.65 -19.83
C PRO A 217 -13.84 -18.60 -19.32
N SER A 218 -14.79 -18.30 -20.21
CA SER A 218 -16.23 -18.16 -19.95
C SER A 218 -16.88 -19.36 -19.24
N ASN A 219 -16.13 -20.45 -19.02
CA ASN A 219 -16.58 -21.72 -18.49
C ASN A 219 -16.04 -22.14 -17.12
N CYS A 220 -15.30 -21.32 -16.37
CA CYS A 220 -14.87 -21.68 -15.01
C CYS A 220 -14.75 -20.50 -14.05
N SER A 221 -15.10 -20.74 -12.78
CA SER A 221 -14.70 -19.94 -11.63
C SER A 221 -13.21 -19.62 -11.74
N CYS A 222 -12.83 -18.34 -11.67
CA CYS A 222 -11.43 -17.88 -11.61
C CYS A 222 -10.99 -17.81 -10.14
N PRO A 223 -10.46 -18.91 -9.57
CA PRO A 223 -10.20 -18.99 -8.15
C PRO A 223 -8.98 -18.12 -7.78
N ASP A 224 -8.09 -17.87 -8.74
CA ASP A 224 -6.83 -17.12 -8.59
C ASP A 224 -6.90 -15.72 -9.22
N SER A 225 -8.10 -15.12 -9.25
CA SER A 225 -8.29 -13.79 -9.83
C SER A 225 -7.78 -12.68 -8.92
N TRP A 226 -7.27 -11.60 -9.53
CA TRP A 226 -7.03 -10.28 -8.94
C TRP A 226 -8.12 -9.83 -7.95
N GLY A 227 -9.36 -10.31 -8.12
CA GLY A 227 -10.49 -10.07 -7.22
C GLY A 227 -10.26 -10.55 -5.78
N HIS A 228 -9.66 -11.73 -5.58
CA HIS A 228 -9.34 -12.22 -4.24
C HIS A 228 -8.17 -11.48 -3.60
N ALA A 229 -7.20 -11.02 -4.40
CA ALA A 229 -6.13 -10.16 -3.91
C ALA A 229 -6.68 -8.83 -3.36
N TYR A 230 -7.68 -8.24 -4.04
CA TYR A 230 -8.30 -6.96 -3.64
C TYR A 230 -9.40 -7.08 -2.57
N TYR A 231 -10.21 -8.14 -2.62
CA TYR A 231 -11.46 -8.22 -1.86
C TYR A 231 -11.58 -9.50 -1.03
N LYS A 232 -10.60 -10.40 -1.07
CA LYS A 232 -10.64 -11.70 -0.37
C LYS A 232 -12.02 -12.36 -0.54
N ARG A 233 -12.59 -12.89 0.55
CA ARG A 233 -13.93 -13.50 0.58
C ARG A 233 -15.08 -12.56 0.18
N ASN A 234 -14.88 -11.24 0.20
CA ASN A 234 -15.95 -10.30 -0.18
C ASN A 234 -16.15 -10.23 -1.70
N PHE A 235 -15.21 -10.74 -2.50
CA PHE A 235 -15.33 -10.77 -3.95
C PHE A 235 -16.63 -11.43 -4.42
N ASP A 236 -16.99 -12.59 -3.85
CA ASP A 236 -18.23 -13.29 -4.20
C ASP A 236 -19.50 -12.47 -3.95
N ARG A 237 -19.51 -11.71 -2.85
CA ARG A 237 -20.62 -10.80 -2.53
C ARG A 237 -20.70 -9.68 -3.56
N LEU A 238 -19.54 -9.13 -3.98
CA LEU A 238 -19.47 -8.09 -5.01
C LEU A 238 -19.98 -8.61 -6.36
N VAL A 239 -19.60 -9.83 -6.77
CA VAL A 239 -20.11 -10.46 -8.00
C VAL A 239 -21.63 -10.60 -7.99
N ARG A 240 -22.21 -11.04 -6.86
CA ARG A 240 -23.68 -11.12 -6.71
C ARG A 240 -24.35 -9.75 -6.82
N VAL A 241 -23.76 -8.72 -6.22
CA VAL A 241 -24.29 -7.35 -6.30
C VAL A 241 -24.21 -6.84 -7.74
N LYS A 242 -23.03 -6.93 -8.38
CA LYS A 242 -22.79 -6.54 -9.78
C LYS A 242 -23.80 -7.19 -10.73
N THR A 243 -24.01 -8.50 -10.60
CA THR A 243 -24.96 -9.25 -11.43
C THR A 243 -26.39 -8.71 -11.35
N ARG A 244 -26.80 -8.23 -10.16
CA ARG A 244 -28.15 -7.68 -9.95
C ARG A 244 -28.27 -6.24 -10.46
N VAL A 245 -27.27 -5.40 -10.21
CA VAL A 245 -27.35 -3.95 -10.47
C VAL A 245 -26.91 -3.57 -11.88
N ASP A 246 -26.07 -4.39 -12.52
CA ASP A 246 -25.57 -4.18 -13.88
C ASP A 246 -25.51 -5.53 -14.63
N PRO A 247 -26.67 -6.14 -14.94
CA PRO A 247 -26.76 -7.48 -15.51
C PRO A 247 -26.19 -7.60 -16.94
N TYR A 248 -26.02 -6.46 -17.64
CA TYR A 248 -25.43 -6.40 -18.98
C TYR A 248 -23.94 -6.03 -18.95
N SER A 249 -23.38 -5.84 -17.77
CA SER A 249 -22.00 -5.39 -17.56
C SER A 249 -21.66 -4.12 -18.34
N PHE A 250 -22.55 -3.13 -18.34
CA PHE A 250 -22.31 -1.84 -18.98
C PHE A 250 -21.10 -1.11 -18.36
N PHE A 251 -20.92 -1.19 -17.05
CA PHE A 251 -19.76 -0.64 -16.35
C PHE A 251 -18.62 -1.67 -16.32
N LEU A 252 -17.86 -1.74 -17.42
CA LEU A 252 -16.78 -2.71 -17.64
C LEU A 252 -15.44 -2.01 -17.83
N PHE A 253 -14.40 -2.59 -17.25
CA PHE A 253 -12.99 -2.28 -17.50
C PHE A 253 -12.15 -3.52 -17.15
N GLU A 254 -10.84 -3.48 -17.36
CA GLU A 254 -9.96 -4.66 -17.36
C GLU A 254 -9.99 -5.46 -16.05
N GLN A 255 -10.34 -4.83 -14.93
CA GLN A 255 -10.47 -5.43 -13.60
C GLN A 255 -11.80 -5.03 -12.92
N SER A 256 -12.88 -4.89 -13.71
CA SER A 256 -14.21 -4.67 -13.15
C SER A 256 -14.77 -5.97 -12.57
N ILE A 257 -15.57 -5.89 -11.50
CA ILE A 257 -16.22 -7.06 -10.91
C ILE A 257 -17.03 -7.80 -12.00
N PRO A 258 -16.83 -9.11 -12.21
CA PRO A 258 -17.53 -9.87 -13.24
C PRO A 258 -18.97 -10.20 -12.83
N LEU A 259 -19.75 -10.69 -13.80
CA LEU A 259 -21.07 -11.29 -13.55
C LEU A 259 -20.93 -12.73 -13.06
N SER A 260 -21.92 -13.22 -12.32
CA SER A 260 -21.98 -14.65 -11.97
C SER A 260 -22.33 -15.48 -13.21
N HIS A 261 -21.52 -16.46 -13.56
CA HIS A 261 -21.89 -17.47 -14.56
C HIS A 261 -22.80 -18.53 -13.92
N LYS A 262 -23.83 -19.01 -14.64
CA LYS A 262 -24.62 -20.16 -14.20
C LYS A 262 -23.75 -21.42 -14.30
N GLN A 263 -23.56 -22.16 -13.20
CA GLN A 263 -22.96 -23.51 -13.22
C GLN A 263 -23.84 -24.42 -14.09
N GLY A 264 -23.29 -24.92 -15.21
CA GLY A 264 -24.04 -25.83 -16.11
C GLY A 264 -23.31 -26.28 -17.38
N GLU A 265 -22.29 -25.56 -17.88
CA GLU A 265 -21.63 -25.88 -19.16
C GLU A 265 -20.11 -26.08 -19.02
N CYS A 266 -19.65 -26.83 -18.00
CA CYS A 266 -18.24 -27.19 -17.89
C CYS A 266 -17.95 -28.43 -18.73
N LEU A 267 -17.64 -28.26 -20.03
CA LEU A 267 -17.03 -29.34 -20.82
C LEU A 267 -15.59 -29.53 -20.36
N LYS A 268 -15.32 -30.66 -19.69
CA LYS A 268 -13.97 -31.15 -19.42
C LYS A 268 -13.32 -31.51 -20.76
N PHE A 269 -12.20 -30.88 -21.08
CA PHE A 269 -11.30 -31.45 -22.08
C PHE A 269 -10.37 -32.44 -21.37
N SER A 270 -10.31 -33.64 -21.96
CA SER A 270 -9.49 -34.79 -21.62
C SER A 270 -7.99 -34.48 -21.58
#